data_AF-S3V3J5-F1
#
_entry.id   AF-S3V3J5-F1
#
_cell.length_a   1.000
_cell.length_b   1.000
_cell.length_c   1.000
_cell.angle_alpha   90.00
_cell.angle_beta   90.00
_cell.angle_gamma   90.00
#
_symmetry.space_group_name_H-M   'P 1'
#
loop_
_entity.id
_entity.type
_entity.pdbx_description
1 polymer ?
#
loop_
_entity_poly.entity_id
_entity_poly.type
_entity_poly.pdbx_seq_one_letter_code
_entity_poly.pdbx_strand_id
1 'polypeptide(L)'
;MRLYEIRFSSEGKTEESELYLKSSGPISIVDNRLSLEKGTQISFGTYFNSFSVRKWKKYTSVSDLEIRVEGKGEFSVRIVGAKLAKAGIVYDVLLERECQGNFNEKINLNVIDCDLLYPEIIAKKANCEIYEVGYHSGFGENEARLAVVFCTFKREDFIKENLKNLKSGILEHRNSLLRNRIQTYVIDNGRTLNNENIPDFIRVIPNPNLGGAGGFTRGIIEVLSNSSFSHILLLDDDIKFSITSLEIVYSFISAIKEDYAEHFIGGGLIDLEIPYLQYERNASWNGVSTRINGSNLDLRITENLIRNEIEDETQGLYAGWWFCCLPVKSVKKLGFPLPFFLKGDDVEYSLRNESKILTVNGIAAWHEAFPKKTRKWNYYYQIRNYLFLSVLRFENYDRTDLLKFSLYRLIKNTFTRNHLALEYTRKALYDFQTGELPESSEAQLLQKSVLALKPGTDSLIKLGLECLSLTFRIWKIFPELSTKIRKNADRYYRFPFWSEYLNLDNKKDSATDMGH
;
A
#
# COMPACT_ATOMS: atom_id res chain seq x y z
N MET A 1 13.42 -22.20 -4.69
CA MET A 1 12.17 -21.48 -5.00
C MET A 1 12.50 -20.16 -5.70
N ARG A 2 11.71 -19.71 -6.68
CA ARG A 2 11.84 -18.36 -7.24
C ARG A 2 11.27 -17.33 -6.25
N LEU A 3 11.99 -16.26 -6.01
CA LEU A 3 11.53 -15.11 -5.22
C LEU A 3 10.76 -14.13 -6.11
N TYR A 4 11.38 -13.61 -7.16
CA TYR A 4 10.71 -12.78 -8.16
C TYR A 4 11.56 -12.68 -9.43
N GLU A 5 10.90 -12.36 -10.52
CA GLU A 5 11.51 -12.17 -11.83
C GLU A 5 11.99 -10.71 -11.99
N ILE A 6 13.15 -10.54 -12.63
CA ILE A 6 13.63 -9.24 -13.09
C ILE A 6 12.97 -8.93 -14.43
N ARG A 7 12.17 -7.87 -14.48
CA ARG A 7 11.42 -7.46 -15.68
C ARG A 7 12.14 -6.38 -16.46
N PHE A 8 12.09 -6.41 -17.78
CA PHE A 8 12.88 -5.48 -18.62
C PHE A 8 12.20 -4.13 -18.88
N SER A 9 10.88 -4.07 -18.74
CA SER A 9 10.08 -2.84 -18.87
C SER A 9 8.83 -2.91 -18.00
N SER A 10 8.15 -1.77 -17.81
CA SER A 10 6.72 -1.82 -17.50
C SER A 10 5.96 -2.38 -18.69
N GLU A 11 4.72 -2.82 -18.49
CA GLU A 11 3.87 -3.51 -19.47
C GLU A 11 3.48 -2.63 -20.69
N GLY A 12 4.47 -2.12 -21.45
CA GLY A 12 4.32 -1.37 -22.69
C GLY A 12 4.56 0.14 -22.63
N LYS A 13 5.14 0.74 -21.58
CA LYS A 13 5.35 2.21 -21.48
C LYS A 13 6.83 2.60 -21.30
N THR A 14 7.27 3.60 -22.05
CA THR A 14 8.69 4.01 -22.16
C THR A 14 9.16 4.91 -21.00
N GLU A 15 8.30 5.75 -20.43
CA GLU A 15 8.65 6.71 -19.37
C GLU A 15 8.98 6.05 -18.02
N GLU A 16 8.56 4.81 -17.83
CA GLU A 16 8.80 4.01 -16.61
C GLU A 16 10.01 3.07 -16.75
N SER A 17 10.63 3.01 -17.94
CA SER A 17 11.66 2.02 -18.27
C SER A 17 12.86 2.04 -17.31
N GLU A 18 13.31 3.21 -16.87
CA GLU A 18 14.45 3.36 -15.93
C GLU A 18 14.16 2.85 -14.50
N LEU A 19 12.90 2.58 -14.15
CA LEU A 19 12.54 1.89 -12.90
C LEU A 19 12.74 0.39 -12.97
N TYR A 20 12.95 -0.15 -14.18
CA TYR A 20 13.18 -1.55 -14.45
C TYR A 20 14.63 -1.76 -14.91
N LEU A 21 15.12 -0.98 -15.86
CA LEU A 21 16.40 -1.24 -16.50
C LEU A 21 17.13 0.05 -16.87
N LYS A 22 18.44 0.07 -16.69
CA LYS A 22 19.34 1.11 -17.20
C LYS A 22 20.32 0.50 -18.18
N SER A 23 20.56 1.16 -19.32
CA SER A 23 21.50 0.68 -20.33
C SER A 23 22.54 1.74 -20.70
N SER A 24 23.78 1.30 -20.83
CA SER A 24 24.85 2.02 -21.52
C SER A 24 25.14 1.30 -22.83
N GLY A 25 24.58 1.81 -23.92
CA GLY A 25 24.58 1.17 -25.23
C GLY A 25 23.15 0.84 -25.72
N PRO A 26 23.01 0.47 -27.01
CA PRO A 26 21.71 0.19 -27.62
C PRO A 26 21.17 -1.16 -27.15
N ILE A 27 19.87 -1.18 -26.84
CA ILE A 27 19.11 -2.38 -26.49
C ILE A 27 17.83 -2.46 -27.33
N SER A 28 17.32 -3.66 -27.54
CA SER A 28 15.96 -3.87 -28.01
C SER A 28 15.25 -4.90 -27.14
N ILE A 29 13.96 -4.65 -26.85
CA ILE A 29 13.10 -5.56 -26.09
C ILE A 29 12.00 -6.05 -27.02
N VAL A 30 11.97 -7.34 -27.31
CA VAL A 30 10.95 -7.99 -28.16
C VAL A 30 10.48 -9.25 -27.45
N ASP A 31 9.16 -9.40 -27.27
CA ASP A 31 8.55 -10.56 -26.59
C ASP A 31 9.18 -10.88 -25.22
N ASN A 32 9.43 -9.86 -24.40
CA ASN A 32 10.14 -9.94 -23.12
C ASN A 32 11.58 -10.50 -23.22
N ARG A 33 12.24 -10.37 -24.36
CA ARG A 33 13.66 -10.73 -24.55
C ARG A 33 14.48 -9.48 -24.81
N LEU A 34 15.62 -9.37 -24.14
CA LEU A 34 16.59 -8.30 -24.39
C LEU A 34 17.60 -8.76 -25.43
N SER A 35 17.77 -8.00 -26.50
CA SER A 35 18.87 -8.17 -27.46
C SER A 35 19.91 -7.07 -27.27
N LEU A 36 21.18 -7.47 -27.22
CA LEU A 36 22.32 -6.63 -26.86
C LEU A 36 23.38 -6.65 -27.96
N GLU A 37 23.85 -5.45 -28.30
CA GLU A 37 25.04 -5.27 -29.13
C GLU A 37 26.32 -5.40 -28.32
N LYS A 38 27.43 -5.70 -29.01
CA LYS A 38 28.75 -5.81 -28.38
C LYS A 38 29.09 -4.54 -27.58
N GLY A 39 29.50 -4.73 -26.33
CA GLY A 39 29.90 -3.65 -25.42
C GLY A 39 28.73 -3.00 -24.68
N THR A 40 27.48 -3.36 -25.00
CA THR A 40 26.31 -2.88 -24.25
C THR A 40 26.34 -3.41 -22.83
N GLN A 41 26.14 -2.52 -21.87
CA GLN A 41 26.01 -2.83 -20.45
C GLN A 41 24.59 -2.53 -19.98
N ILE A 42 23.99 -3.48 -19.29
CA ILE A 42 22.70 -3.34 -18.63
C ILE A 42 22.90 -3.43 -17.13
N SER A 43 22.22 -2.56 -16.39
CA SER A 43 22.15 -2.60 -14.95
C SER A 43 20.71 -2.77 -14.49
N PHE A 44 20.49 -3.73 -13.59
CA PHE A 44 19.22 -3.93 -12.89
C PHE A 44 19.20 -3.28 -11.50
N GLY A 45 20.11 -2.33 -11.26
CA GLY A 45 20.14 -1.45 -10.09
C GLY A 45 19.03 -0.40 -10.15
N THR A 46 17.79 -0.86 -10.13
CA THR A 46 16.56 -0.10 -10.32
C THR A 46 15.52 -0.47 -9.26
N TYR A 47 14.46 0.34 -9.13
CA TYR A 47 13.50 0.21 -8.04
C TYR A 47 12.82 -1.17 -8.00
N PHE A 48 12.37 -1.69 -9.14
CA PHE A 48 11.65 -2.97 -9.18
C PHE A 48 12.56 -4.19 -9.24
N ASN A 49 13.81 -4.05 -9.74
CA ASN A 49 14.67 -5.21 -10.01
C ASN A 49 15.86 -5.37 -9.08
N SER A 50 16.16 -4.38 -8.23
CA SER A 50 17.16 -4.56 -7.18
C SER A 50 16.62 -5.40 -6.03
N PHE A 51 17.51 -6.15 -5.38
CA PHE A 51 17.22 -6.94 -4.20
C PHE A 51 17.53 -6.14 -2.94
N SER A 52 16.51 -5.95 -2.10
CA SER A 52 16.56 -5.20 -0.84
C SER A 52 17.26 -6.03 0.26
N VAL A 53 18.58 -6.21 0.15
CA VAL A 53 19.38 -7.08 1.03
C VAL A 53 19.14 -6.77 2.50
N ARG A 54 19.10 -5.48 2.85
CA ARG A 54 18.88 -5.02 4.23
C ARG A 54 17.55 -5.53 4.81
N LYS A 55 16.44 -5.37 4.08
CA LYS A 55 15.10 -5.80 4.54
C LYS A 55 14.98 -7.32 4.56
N TRP A 56 15.41 -7.99 3.51
CA TRP A 56 15.27 -9.44 3.41
C TRP A 56 16.08 -10.16 4.50
N LYS A 57 17.33 -9.74 4.77
CA LYS A 57 18.13 -10.30 5.89
C LYS A 57 17.47 -10.10 7.25
N LYS A 58 16.91 -8.90 7.49
CA LYS A 58 16.29 -8.55 8.76
C LYS A 58 15.00 -9.34 8.98
N TYR A 59 14.08 -9.29 8.02
CA TYR A 59 12.68 -9.69 8.20
C TYR A 59 12.36 -11.11 7.75
N THR A 60 13.19 -11.75 6.94
CA THR A 60 12.90 -13.04 6.32
C THR A 60 13.94 -14.10 6.66
N SER A 61 13.60 -15.38 6.52
CA SER A 61 14.50 -16.53 6.69
C SER A 61 15.44 -16.74 5.48
N VAL A 62 15.43 -15.87 4.48
CA VAL A 62 16.31 -15.95 3.30
C VAL A 62 17.75 -15.67 3.71
N SER A 63 18.59 -16.71 3.72
CA SER A 63 20.02 -16.62 4.02
C SER A 63 20.91 -16.61 2.77
N ASP A 64 20.36 -17.00 1.63
CA ASP A 64 21.07 -17.09 0.37
C ASP A 64 20.21 -16.68 -0.81
N LEU A 65 20.88 -16.17 -1.84
CA LEU A 65 20.27 -15.65 -3.05
C LEU A 65 20.98 -16.25 -4.26
N GLU A 66 20.27 -17.06 -5.01
CA GLU A 66 20.70 -17.61 -6.29
C GLU A 66 20.19 -16.69 -7.42
N ILE A 67 21.13 -16.15 -8.21
CA ILE A 67 20.84 -15.30 -9.36
C ILE A 67 20.97 -16.14 -10.62
N ARG A 68 19.88 -16.26 -11.37
CA ARG A 68 19.83 -16.99 -12.64
C ARG A 68 19.64 -16.01 -13.78
N VAL A 69 20.42 -16.18 -14.84
CA VAL A 69 20.28 -15.51 -16.12
C VAL A 69 20.22 -16.59 -17.19
N GLU A 70 19.14 -16.63 -17.95
CA GLU A 70 19.00 -17.49 -19.12
C GLU A 70 19.15 -16.65 -20.38
N GLY A 71 19.99 -17.12 -21.31
CA GLY A 71 20.31 -16.35 -22.51
C GLY A 71 21.10 -17.13 -23.54
N LYS A 72 21.46 -16.44 -24.62
CA LYS A 72 22.39 -16.92 -25.65
C LYS A 72 23.45 -15.87 -25.96
N GLY A 73 24.55 -16.34 -26.54
CA GLY A 73 25.71 -15.51 -26.87
C GLY A 73 26.73 -15.48 -25.74
N GLU A 74 27.71 -14.58 -25.86
CA GLU A 74 28.82 -14.44 -24.92
C GLU A 74 28.70 -13.11 -24.16
N PHE A 75 28.50 -13.20 -22.85
CA PHE A 75 28.34 -12.04 -21.99
C PHE A 75 28.98 -12.26 -20.61
N SER A 76 29.31 -11.16 -19.94
CA SER A 76 29.71 -11.16 -18.53
C SER A 76 28.52 -10.79 -17.65
N VAL A 77 28.35 -11.50 -16.55
CA VAL A 77 27.42 -11.13 -15.48
C VAL A 77 28.22 -10.69 -14.27
N ARG A 78 27.94 -9.48 -13.77
CA ARG A 78 28.44 -8.96 -12.50
C ARG A 78 27.32 -8.94 -11.48
N ILE A 79 27.57 -9.42 -10.27
CA ILE A 79 26.66 -9.20 -9.15
C ILE A 79 27.21 -8.04 -8.34
N VAL A 80 26.47 -6.93 -8.32
CA VAL A 80 26.88 -5.68 -7.70
C VAL A 80 26.14 -5.50 -6.37
N GLY A 81 26.88 -5.23 -5.31
CA GLY A 81 26.36 -4.74 -4.03
C GLY A 81 26.52 -3.23 -3.94
N ALA A 82 25.49 -2.53 -3.45
CA ALA A 82 25.54 -1.09 -3.21
C ALA A 82 25.17 -0.77 -1.75
N LYS A 83 25.90 0.15 -1.12
CA LYS A 83 25.61 0.63 0.24
C LYS A 83 25.92 2.10 0.44
N LEU A 84 25.31 2.68 1.46
CA LEU A 84 25.64 4.02 1.91
C LEU A 84 26.83 3.99 2.88
N ALA A 85 27.93 4.67 2.51
CA ALA A 85 29.07 4.93 3.39
C ALA A 85 29.16 6.43 3.72
N LYS A 86 30.07 6.81 4.63
CA LYS A 86 30.26 8.22 5.05
C LYS A 86 30.57 9.18 3.89
N ALA A 87 31.26 8.70 2.85
CA ALA A 87 31.68 9.50 1.71
C ALA A 87 30.72 9.44 0.51
N GLY A 88 29.58 8.75 0.63
CA GLY A 88 28.63 8.52 -0.45
C GLY A 88 28.34 7.03 -0.68
N ILE A 89 27.79 6.69 -1.84
CA ILE A 89 27.50 5.30 -2.19
C ILE A 89 28.79 4.58 -2.58
N VAL A 90 28.97 3.39 -2.03
CA VAL A 90 30.02 2.45 -2.43
C VAL A 90 29.37 1.31 -3.22
N TYR A 91 30.00 0.96 -4.34
CA TYR A 91 29.62 -0.15 -5.19
C TYR A 91 30.72 -1.21 -5.19
N ASP A 92 30.37 -2.44 -4.85
CA ASP A 92 31.27 -3.59 -4.82
C ASP A 92 30.82 -4.63 -5.84
N VAL A 93 31.74 -5.09 -6.69
CA VAL A 93 31.49 -6.26 -7.54
C VAL A 93 31.74 -7.51 -6.71
N LEU A 94 30.66 -8.13 -6.24
CA LEU A 94 30.70 -9.30 -5.37
C LEU A 94 31.12 -10.57 -6.13
N LEU A 95 30.77 -10.63 -7.41
CA LEU A 95 31.09 -11.74 -8.31
C LEU A 95 31.06 -11.26 -9.76
N GLU A 96 31.98 -11.75 -10.60
CA GLU A 96 31.96 -11.58 -12.05
C GLU A 96 32.29 -12.90 -12.75
N ARG A 97 31.49 -13.26 -13.76
CA ARG A 97 31.73 -14.42 -14.63
C ARG A 97 31.40 -14.10 -16.07
N GLU A 98 32.29 -14.51 -16.96
CA GLU A 98 31.94 -14.65 -18.37
C GLU A 98 31.26 -16.00 -18.60
N CYS A 99 30.20 -15.99 -19.39
CA CYS A 99 29.42 -17.18 -19.70
C CYS A 99 29.01 -17.19 -21.16
N GLN A 100 28.82 -18.40 -21.68
CA GLN A 100 28.29 -18.65 -23.01
C GLN A 100 26.91 -19.29 -22.84
N GLY A 101 25.87 -18.47 -22.87
CA GLY A 101 24.49 -18.91 -22.64
C GLY A 101 23.97 -18.60 -21.24
N ASN A 102 23.97 -19.57 -20.33
CA ASN A 102 23.33 -19.42 -19.02
C ASN A 102 24.33 -19.06 -17.92
N PHE A 103 23.86 -18.32 -16.92
CA PHE A 103 24.58 -18.01 -15.69
C PHE A 103 23.72 -18.39 -14.49
N ASN A 104 24.34 -19.05 -13.50
CA ASN A 104 23.70 -19.39 -12.25
C ASN A 104 24.73 -19.36 -11.12
N GLU A 105 24.61 -18.40 -10.21
CA GLU A 105 25.53 -18.23 -9.09
C GLU A 105 24.78 -17.93 -7.81
N LYS A 106 25.35 -18.39 -6.69
CA LYS A 106 24.75 -18.27 -5.36
C LYS A 106 25.56 -17.31 -4.49
N ILE A 107 24.89 -16.32 -3.91
CA ILE A 107 25.45 -15.38 -2.95
C ILE A 107 24.90 -15.70 -1.55
N ASN A 108 25.80 -15.86 -0.58
CA ASN A 108 25.41 -15.98 0.82
C ASN A 108 25.15 -14.59 1.39
N LEU A 109 23.90 -14.30 1.76
CA LEU A 109 23.51 -12.97 2.25
C LEU A 109 24.12 -12.67 3.62
N ASN A 110 24.52 -13.68 4.40
CA ASN A 110 25.06 -13.49 5.75
C ASN A 110 26.48 -12.90 5.76
N VAL A 111 27.25 -13.07 4.68
CA VAL A 111 28.65 -12.63 4.61
C VAL A 111 28.85 -11.33 3.85
N ILE A 112 27.84 -10.87 3.12
CA ILE A 112 27.89 -9.61 2.38
C ILE A 112 27.38 -8.44 3.24
N ASP A 113 28.00 -7.28 3.02
CA ASP A 113 27.64 -6.01 3.64
C ASP A 113 27.26 -5.01 2.55
N CYS A 114 26.01 -5.10 2.08
CA CYS A 114 25.39 -4.14 1.18
C CYS A 114 23.90 -3.92 1.52
N ASP A 115 23.36 -2.77 1.13
CA ASP A 115 21.94 -2.44 1.31
C ASP A 115 21.09 -2.98 0.14
N LEU A 116 21.63 -2.87 -1.09
CA LEU A 116 21.04 -3.38 -2.32
C LEU A 116 21.98 -4.35 -3.03
N LEU A 117 21.42 -5.30 -3.77
CA LEU A 117 22.14 -6.21 -4.66
C LEU A 117 21.41 -6.32 -6.00
N TYR A 118 22.14 -6.32 -7.11
CA TYR A 118 21.55 -6.51 -8.43
C TYR A 118 22.56 -7.06 -9.45
N PRO A 119 22.11 -7.77 -10.50
CA PRO A 119 22.96 -8.13 -11.61
C PRO A 119 23.19 -6.97 -12.58
N GLU A 120 24.37 -6.96 -13.20
CA GLU A 120 24.68 -6.24 -14.42
C GLU A 120 25.13 -7.22 -15.50
N ILE A 121 24.74 -6.96 -16.75
CA ILE A 121 25.06 -7.82 -17.90
C ILE A 121 25.83 -7.00 -18.93
N ILE A 122 26.97 -7.51 -19.37
CA ILE A 122 27.85 -6.85 -20.34
C ILE A 122 28.04 -7.79 -21.54
N ALA A 123 27.52 -7.41 -22.71
CA ALA A 123 27.64 -8.19 -23.93
C ALA A 123 29.08 -8.16 -24.47
N LYS A 124 29.70 -9.31 -24.66
CA LYS A 124 31.08 -9.43 -25.19
C LYS A 124 31.11 -9.56 -26.71
N LYS A 125 30.02 -10.05 -27.29
CA LYS A 125 29.77 -10.15 -28.74
C LYS A 125 28.42 -9.54 -29.10
N ALA A 126 28.19 -9.31 -30.39
CA ALA A 126 26.89 -8.91 -30.91
C ALA A 126 25.90 -10.08 -30.85
N ASN A 127 24.60 -9.78 -30.96
CA ASN A 127 23.51 -10.76 -30.92
C ASN A 127 23.43 -11.58 -29.62
N CYS A 128 23.81 -10.99 -28.48
CA CYS A 128 23.54 -11.60 -27.18
C CYS A 128 22.08 -11.39 -26.84
N GLU A 129 21.36 -12.44 -26.45
CA GLU A 129 19.97 -12.30 -25.99
C GLU A 129 19.83 -12.80 -24.56
N ILE A 130 19.10 -12.04 -23.75
CA ILE A 130 18.71 -12.43 -22.39
C ILE A 130 17.20 -12.71 -22.40
N TYR A 131 16.84 -13.91 -21.97
CA TYR A 131 15.46 -14.41 -21.97
C TYR A 131 14.79 -14.24 -20.62
N GLU A 132 15.54 -14.52 -19.56
CA GLU A 132 14.99 -14.55 -18.22
C GLU A 132 16.08 -14.20 -17.22
N VAL A 133 15.73 -13.39 -16.21
CA VAL A 133 16.59 -13.11 -15.08
C VAL A 133 15.74 -13.20 -13.82
N GLY A 134 16.24 -13.84 -12.76
CA GLY A 134 15.44 -13.96 -11.55
C GLY A 134 16.24 -14.32 -10.31
N TYR A 135 15.67 -13.92 -9.18
CA TYR A 135 16.17 -14.24 -7.86
C TYR A 135 15.51 -15.51 -7.33
N HIS A 136 16.31 -16.39 -6.75
CA HIS A 136 15.88 -17.67 -6.21
C HIS A 136 16.50 -17.89 -4.83
N SER A 137 15.87 -18.69 -3.99
CA SER A 137 16.41 -19.08 -2.68
C SER A 137 15.86 -20.43 -2.23
N GLY A 138 16.61 -21.11 -1.36
CA GLY A 138 16.28 -22.42 -0.81
C GLY A 138 15.65 -22.40 0.59
N PHE A 139 14.84 -21.40 0.94
CA PHE A 139 14.14 -21.37 2.24
C PHE A 139 12.95 -22.36 2.25
N GLY A 140 12.57 -22.83 3.44
CA GLY A 140 11.36 -23.66 3.61
C GLY A 140 10.11 -22.83 3.35
N GLU A 141 9.29 -23.23 2.38
CA GLU A 141 8.04 -22.51 2.07
C GLU A 141 7.11 -22.55 3.28
N ASN A 142 6.76 -21.38 3.83
CA ASN A 142 5.47 -21.26 4.50
C ASN A 142 4.39 -21.33 3.41
N GLU A 143 3.30 -22.06 3.63
CA GLU A 143 2.17 -22.17 2.69
C GLU A 143 1.37 -20.85 2.60
N ALA A 144 2.02 -19.77 2.16
CA ALA A 144 1.34 -18.51 2.01
C ALA A 144 0.33 -18.57 0.85
N ARG A 145 -0.83 -17.96 1.07
CA ARG A 145 -1.85 -17.76 0.04
C ARG A 145 -2.41 -16.36 0.20
N LEU A 146 -2.39 -15.61 -0.89
CA LEU A 146 -2.67 -14.17 -0.89
C LEU A 146 -4.03 -13.88 -1.52
N ALA A 147 -4.90 -13.17 -0.80
CA ALA A 147 -6.09 -12.59 -1.39
C ALA A 147 -5.82 -11.13 -1.79
N VAL A 148 -6.09 -10.77 -3.04
CA VAL A 148 -6.03 -9.38 -3.51
C VAL A 148 -7.44 -8.79 -3.46
N VAL A 149 -7.63 -7.66 -2.77
CA VAL A 149 -8.94 -7.04 -2.57
C VAL A 149 -8.93 -5.63 -3.13
N PHE A 150 -9.75 -5.42 -4.17
CA PHE A 150 -10.09 -4.09 -4.67
C PHE A 150 -11.43 -3.65 -4.07
N CYS A 151 -11.54 -2.37 -3.72
CA CYS A 151 -12.81 -1.72 -3.44
C CYS A 151 -13.06 -0.65 -4.50
N THR A 152 -14.14 -0.76 -5.27
CA THR A 152 -14.42 0.18 -6.38
C THR A 152 -15.78 0.85 -6.31
N PHE A 153 -15.86 2.10 -6.77
CA PHE A 153 -17.11 2.82 -6.99
C PHE A 153 -17.06 3.59 -8.32
N LYS A 154 -17.63 2.99 -9.37
CA LYS A 154 -17.72 3.58 -10.72
C LYS A 154 -16.36 3.94 -11.34
N ARG A 155 -15.42 3.00 -11.30
CA ARG A 155 -14.08 3.09 -11.91
C ARG A 155 -13.75 1.88 -12.76
N GLU A 156 -14.67 1.57 -13.66
CA GLU A 156 -14.66 0.37 -14.48
C GLU A 156 -13.39 0.28 -15.34
N ASP A 157 -12.89 1.40 -15.85
CA ASP A 157 -11.70 1.43 -16.72
C ASP A 157 -10.43 1.02 -15.98
N PHE A 158 -10.19 1.55 -14.77
CA PHE A 158 -9.04 1.14 -13.96
C PHE A 158 -9.14 -0.32 -13.55
N ILE A 159 -10.32 -0.78 -13.12
CA ILE A 159 -10.52 -2.18 -12.76
C ILE A 159 -10.26 -3.08 -13.98
N LYS A 160 -10.77 -2.76 -15.16
CA LYS A 160 -10.50 -3.53 -16.39
C LYS A 160 -9.00 -3.57 -16.73
N GLU A 161 -8.28 -2.44 -16.64
CA GLU A 161 -6.84 -2.38 -16.88
C GLU A 161 -6.07 -3.26 -15.86
N ASN A 162 -6.41 -3.16 -14.58
CA ASN A 162 -5.77 -3.95 -13.52
C ASN A 162 -6.09 -5.46 -13.63
N LEU A 163 -7.33 -5.84 -13.97
CA LEU A 163 -7.68 -7.25 -14.20
C LEU A 163 -6.98 -7.81 -15.46
N LYS A 164 -6.81 -7.00 -16.51
CA LYS A 164 -6.00 -7.37 -17.67
C LYS A 164 -4.53 -7.57 -17.29
N ASN A 165 -3.98 -6.67 -16.48
CA ASN A 165 -2.61 -6.82 -15.99
C ASN A 165 -2.43 -8.14 -15.21
N LEU A 166 -3.31 -8.41 -14.24
CA LEU A 166 -3.30 -9.66 -13.48
C LEU A 166 -3.41 -10.88 -14.39
N LYS A 167 -4.32 -10.87 -15.38
CA LYS A 167 -4.48 -11.98 -16.33
C LYS A 167 -3.19 -12.21 -17.12
N SER A 168 -2.61 -11.16 -17.69
CA SER A 168 -1.38 -11.23 -18.49
C SER A 168 -0.20 -11.73 -17.65
N GLY A 169 0.08 -11.08 -16.51
CA GLY A 169 1.24 -11.36 -15.68
C GLY A 169 1.17 -12.64 -14.85
N ILE A 170 -0.02 -13.24 -14.70
CA ILE A 170 -0.22 -14.40 -13.82
C ILE A 170 -0.80 -15.60 -14.58
N LEU A 171 -1.91 -15.44 -15.29
CA LEU A 171 -2.54 -16.56 -15.99
C LEU A 171 -1.88 -16.88 -17.33
N GLU A 172 -1.50 -15.86 -18.10
CA GLU A 172 -0.91 -16.04 -19.43
C GLU A 172 0.62 -16.20 -19.34
N HIS A 173 1.25 -15.68 -18.29
CA HIS A 173 2.68 -15.83 -18.03
C HIS A 173 3.05 -17.26 -17.61
N ARG A 174 3.77 -17.98 -18.50
CA ARG A 174 4.05 -19.42 -18.40
C ARG A 174 4.65 -19.83 -17.05
N ASN A 175 5.57 -19.03 -16.52
CA ASN A 175 6.34 -19.34 -15.31
C ASN A 175 5.92 -18.49 -14.10
N SER A 176 4.69 -17.96 -14.08
CA SER A 176 4.24 -17.10 -12.98
C SER A 176 4.30 -17.81 -11.63
N LEU A 177 5.01 -17.18 -10.68
CA LEU A 177 5.10 -17.60 -9.28
C LEU A 177 3.75 -17.55 -8.56
N LEU A 178 2.86 -16.67 -8.99
CA LEU A 178 1.61 -16.35 -8.30
C LEU A 178 0.46 -17.29 -8.69
N ARG A 179 0.65 -18.12 -9.73
CA ARG A 179 -0.39 -19.03 -10.23
C ARG A 179 -0.84 -19.99 -9.13
N ASN A 180 -2.16 -20.09 -8.92
CA ASN A 180 -2.81 -20.90 -7.87
C ASN A 180 -2.49 -20.49 -6.41
N ARG A 181 -1.64 -19.48 -6.20
CA ARG A 181 -1.27 -18.95 -4.87
C ARG A 181 -2.06 -17.70 -4.50
N ILE A 182 -2.76 -17.09 -5.47
CA ILE A 182 -3.53 -15.88 -5.26
C ILE A 182 -5.00 -16.03 -5.68
N GLN A 183 -5.87 -15.18 -5.13
CA GLN A 183 -7.25 -14.97 -5.56
C GLN A 183 -7.58 -13.48 -5.48
N THR A 184 -8.25 -12.93 -6.49
CA THR A 184 -8.67 -11.53 -6.54
C THR A 184 -10.16 -11.40 -6.21
N TYR A 185 -10.49 -10.43 -5.37
CA TYR A 185 -11.84 -10.03 -4.99
C TYR A 185 -12.02 -8.56 -5.38
N VAL A 186 -13.04 -8.25 -6.16
CA VAL A 186 -13.43 -6.89 -6.52
C VAL A 186 -14.76 -6.59 -5.85
N ILE A 187 -14.72 -5.74 -4.84
CA ILE A 187 -15.90 -5.30 -4.11
C ILE A 187 -16.47 -4.08 -4.82
N ASP A 188 -17.58 -4.29 -5.54
CA ASP A 188 -18.22 -3.29 -6.37
C ASP A 188 -19.28 -2.52 -5.59
N ASN A 189 -18.88 -1.43 -4.95
CA ASN A 189 -19.77 -0.50 -4.27
C ASN A 189 -20.69 0.27 -5.23
N GLY A 190 -20.33 0.32 -6.52
CA GLY A 190 -21.10 0.98 -7.58
C GLY A 190 -22.25 0.11 -8.09
N ARG A 191 -22.09 -1.22 -8.04
CA ARG A 191 -22.95 -2.23 -8.67
C ARG A 191 -23.08 -2.01 -10.18
N THR A 192 -21.96 -1.69 -10.80
CA THR A 192 -21.86 -1.30 -12.22
C THR A 192 -20.96 -2.23 -13.03
N LEU A 193 -20.19 -3.12 -12.39
CA LEU A 193 -19.37 -4.11 -13.08
C LEU A 193 -20.22 -5.26 -13.62
N ASN A 194 -19.93 -5.68 -14.85
CA ASN A 194 -20.48 -6.88 -15.46
C ASN A 194 -19.63 -8.10 -15.06
N ASN A 195 -20.27 -9.21 -14.72
CA ASN A 195 -19.64 -10.44 -14.27
C ASN A 195 -19.41 -11.48 -15.37
N GLU A 196 -19.66 -11.14 -16.63
CA GLU A 196 -19.47 -12.02 -17.77
C GLU A 196 -17.98 -12.24 -18.10
N ASN A 197 -17.60 -13.49 -18.41
CA ASN A 197 -16.26 -13.89 -18.84
C ASN A 197 -15.12 -13.55 -17.86
N ILE A 198 -15.41 -13.50 -16.56
CA ILE A 198 -14.41 -13.29 -15.52
C ILE A 198 -13.70 -14.62 -15.20
N PRO A 199 -12.36 -14.69 -15.27
CA PRO A 199 -11.60 -15.89 -14.91
C PRO A 199 -11.83 -16.31 -13.44
N ASP A 200 -11.76 -17.62 -13.16
CA ASP A 200 -12.07 -18.19 -11.82
C ASP A 200 -11.27 -17.59 -10.65
N PHE A 201 -10.04 -17.12 -10.91
CA PHE A 201 -9.20 -16.49 -9.90
C PHE A 201 -9.65 -15.05 -9.54
N ILE A 202 -10.70 -14.51 -10.19
CA ILE A 202 -11.28 -13.20 -9.92
C ILE A 202 -12.75 -13.38 -9.51
N ARG A 203 -13.15 -12.74 -8.41
CA ARG A 203 -14.53 -12.72 -7.92
C ARG A 203 -15.01 -11.28 -7.79
N VAL A 204 -16.09 -10.93 -8.48
CA VAL A 204 -16.73 -9.62 -8.34
C VAL A 204 -17.94 -9.74 -7.43
N ILE A 205 -18.02 -8.89 -6.41
CA ILE A 205 -19.03 -8.94 -5.36
C ILE A 205 -19.74 -7.58 -5.30
N PRO A 206 -21.02 -7.49 -5.70
CA PRO A 206 -21.82 -6.28 -5.55
C PRO A 206 -21.98 -5.91 -4.08
N ASN A 207 -21.78 -4.64 -3.75
CA ASN A 207 -21.84 -4.11 -2.39
C ASN A 207 -22.61 -2.77 -2.38
N PRO A 208 -23.38 -2.41 -1.33
CA PRO A 208 -23.87 -1.04 -1.20
C PRO A 208 -22.71 -0.04 -1.07
N ASN A 209 -22.92 1.21 -1.52
CA ASN A 209 -21.93 2.26 -1.32
C ASN A 209 -21.88 2.68 0.15
N LEU A 210 -20.94 2.11 0.89
CA LEU A 210 -20.63 2.40 2.29
C LEU A 210 -19.21 2.95 2.45
N GLY A 211 -18.68 3.53 1.37
CA GLY A 211 -17.36 4.12 1.35
C GLY A 211 -16.20 3.12 1.29
N GLY A 212 -14.99 3.62 1.49
CA GLY A 212 -13.74 2.83 1.42
C GLY A 212 -13.71 1.73 2.48
N ALA A 213 -13.86 2.10 3.76
CA ALA A 213 -13.88 1.13 4.85
C ALA A 213 -14.96 0.06 4.68
N GLY A 214 -16.15 0.42 4.16
CA GLY A 214 -17.21 -0.54 3.90
C GLY A 214 -16.85 -1.57 2.83
N GLY A 215 -16.27 -1.12 1.71
CA GLY A 215 -15.86 -2.04 0.65
C GLY A 215 -14.65 -2.90 1.04
N PHE A 216 -13.63 -2.32 1.66
CA PHE A 216 -12.48 -3.08 2.16
C PHE A 216 -12.88 -4.08 3.24
N THR A 217 -13.73 -3.70 4.20
CA THR A 217 -14.20 -4.62 5.23
C THR A 217 -15.04 -5.75 4.65
N ARG A 218 -15.89 -5.47 3.65
CA ARG A 218 -16.60 -6.53 2.92
C ARG A 218 -15.61 -7.51 2.28
N GLY A 219 -14.56 -7.01 1.63
CA GLY A 219 -13.52 -7.86 1.04
C GLY A 219 -12.79 -8.69 2.09
N ILE A 220 -12.41 -8.10 3.23
CA ILE A 220 -11.79 -8.80 4.35
C ILE A 220 -12.71 -9.95 4.83
N ILE A 221 -14.01 -9.70 5.03
CA ILE A 221 -14.98 -10.72 5.45
C ILE A 221 -15.06 -11.89 4.44
N GLU A 222 -15.11 -11.58 3.15
CA GLU A 222 -15.17 -12.60 2.10
C GLU A 222 -13.89 -13.46 2.06
N VAL A 223 -12.74 -12.85 2.32
CA VAL A 223 -11.46 -13.56 2.44
C VAL A 223 -11.42 -14.43 3.69
N LEU A 224 -11.83 -13.91 4.85
CA LEU A 224 -11.85 -14.65 6.11
C LEU A 224 -12.78 -15.86 6.09
N SER A 225 -13.79 -15.87 5.20
CA SER A 225 -14.65 -17.04 4.98
C SER A 225 -13.92 -18.25 4.37
N ASN A 226 -12.68 -18.06 3.89
CA ASN A 226 -11.80 -19.12 3.40
C ASN A 226 -10.51 -19.16 4.24
N SER A 227 -10.38 -20.17 5.09
CA SER A 227 -9.24 -20.34 6.00
C SER A 227 -7.91 -20.63 5.32
N SER A 228 -7.88 -20.89 4.00
CA SER A 228 -6.64 -21.13 3.27
C SER A 228 -5.82 -19.87 3.02
N PHE A 229 -6.40 -18.67 3.14
CA PHE A 229 -5.65 -17.42 2.97
C PHE A 229 -4.84 -17.09 4.22
N SER A 230 -3.57 -16.76 4.02
CA SER A 230 -2.69 -16.29 5.09
C SER A 230 -2.57 -14.76 5.12
N HIS A 231 -2.77 -14.10 3.98
CA HIS A 231 -2.60 -12.66 3.83
C HIS A 231 -3.66 -12.04 2.91
N ILE A 232 -3.93 -10.75 3.12
CA ILE A 232 -4.88 -9.93 2.36
C ILE A 232 -4.15 -8.69 1.85
N LEU A 233 -3.99 -8.52 0.54
CA LEU A 233 -3.49 -7.31 -0.07
C LEU A 233 -4.66 -6.39 -0.46
N LEU A 234 -4.78 -5.26 0.23
CA LEU A 234 -5.73 -4.20 -0.12
C LEU A 234 -5.12 -3.30 -1.20
N LEU A 235 -5.92 -3.02 -2.24
CA LEU A 235 -5.57 -2.13 -3.34
C LEU A 235 -6.71 -1.12 -3.60
N ASP A 236 -6.35 0.14 -3.84
CA ASP A 236 -7.31 1.15 -4.31
C ASP A 236 -7.77 0.83 -5.75
N ASP A 237 -8.92 1.36 -6.16
CA ASP A 237 -9.45 1.12 -7.50
C ASP A 237 -8.82 1.99 -8.59
N ASP A 238 -8.18 3.12 -8.25
CA ASP A 238 -7.56 4.06 -9.20
C ASP A 238 -6.02 4.07 -9.14
N ILE A 239 -5.43 2.90 -8.95
CA ILE A 239 -3.98 2.69 -9.05
C ILE A 239 -3.59 2.00 -10.35
N LYS A 240 -2.29 2.09 -10.65
CA LYS A 240 -1.55 1.06 -11.42
C LYS A 240 -0.53 0.40 -10.49
N PHE A 241 -0.18 -0.85 -10.71
CA PHE A 241 0.85 -1.54 -9.93
C PHE A 241 1.62 -2.52 -10.81
N SER A 242 2.83 -2.88 -10.38
CA SER A 242 3.69 -3.85 -11.07
C SER A 242 3.42 -5.27 -10.57
N ILE A 243 3.41 -6.25 -11.48
CA ILE A 243 3.39 -7.67 -11.09
C ILE A 243 4.65 -8.03 -10.27
N THR A 244 5.77 -7.33 -10.48
CA THR A 244 6.96 -7.50 -9.63
C THR A 244 6.67 -7.17 -8.17
N SER A 245 5.88 -6.11 -7.90
CA SER A 245 5.49 -5.78 -6.53
C SER A 245 4.67 -6.90 -5.88
N LEU A 246 3.79 -7.57 -6.63
CA LEU A 246 3.04 -8.72 -6.11
C LEU A 246 3.93 -9.95 -5.85
N GLU A 247 4.89 -10.24 -6.73
CA GLU A 247 5.85 -11.32 -6.53
C GLU A 247 6.75 -11.08 -5.31
N ILE A 248 7.24 -9.84 -5.15
CA ILE A 248 8.02 -9.45 -3.97
C ILE A 248 7.17 -9.62 -2.71
N VAL A 249 5.93 -9.10 -2.68
CA VAL A 249 5.03 -9.28 -1.52
C VAL A 249 4.85 -10.76 -1.20
N TYR A 250 4.46 -11.57 -2.18
CA TYR A 250 4.19 -13.00 -2.00
C TYR A 250 5.41 -13.76 -1.47
N SER A 251 6.59 -13.55 -2.06
CA SER A 251 7.81 -14.23 -1.63
C SER A 251 8.31 -13.74 -0.27
N PHE A 252 8.16 -12.45 0.00
CA PHE A 252 8.54 -11.87 1.28
C PHE A 252 7.67 -12.41 2.42
N ILE A 253 6.34 -12.48 2.26
CA ILE A 253 5.45 -13.09 3.26
C ILE A 253 5.66 -14.60 3.39
N SER A 254 6.03 -15.29 2.30
CA SER A 254 6.34 -16.72 2.35
C SER A 254 7.60 -17.01 3.16
N ALA A 255 8.53 -16.06 3.23
CA ALA A 255 9.79 -16.18 3.94
C ALA A 255 9.83 -15.39 5.26
N ILE A 256 8.76 -14.70 5.66
CA ILE A 256 8.78 -13.79 6.82
C ILE A 256 9.07 -14.57 8.12
N LYS A 257 9.91 -14.02 8.99
CA LYS A 257 10.17 -14.61 10.32
C LYS A 257 8.95 -14.40 11.23
N GLU A 258 8.75 -15.32 12.17
CA GLU A 258 7.60 -15.30 13.08
C GLU A 258 7.49 -13.98 13.90
N ASP A 259 8.63 -13.40 14.31
CA ASP A 259 8.68 -12.10 15.02
C ASP A 259 8.02 -10.96 14.23
N TYR A 260 7.93 -11.11 12.91
CA TYR A 260 7.35 -10.13 11.99
C TYR A 260 6.03 -10.58 11.36
N ALA A 261 5.51 -11.76 11.71
CA ALA A 261 4.32 -12.35 11.09
C ALA A 261 3.02 -11.52 11.28
N GLU A 262 3.01 -10.57 12.22
CA GLU A 262 1.88 -9.65 12.43
C GLU A 262 2.07 -8.27 11.77
N HIS A 263 3.20 -8.02 11.10
CA HIS A 263 3.47 -6.74 10.47
C HIS A 263 2.72 -6.59 9.14
N PHE A 264 2.19 -5.40 8.89
CA PHE A 264 1.67 -5.06 7.57
C PHE A 264 2.82 -4.75 6.63
N ILE A 265 2.64 -4.96 5.33
CA ILE A 265 3.59 -4.54 4.30
C ILE A 265 2.93 -3.43 3.48
N GLY A 266 3.42 -2.21 3.62
CA GLY A 266 2.97 -1.05 2.87
C GLY A 266 3.78 -0.84 1.60
N GLY A 267 3.09 -0.57 0.49
CA GLY A 267 3.71 -0.16 -0.76
C GLY A 267 3.85 1.36 -0.86
N GLY A 268 4.96 1.82 -1.43
CA GLY A 268 5.16 3.24 -1.74
C GLY A 268 4.12 3.76 -2.76
N LEU A 269 3.80 5.04 -2.66
CA LEU A 269 2.98 5.77 -3.63
C LEU A 269 3.89 6.53 -4.58
N ILE A 270 3.88 6.14 -5.86
CA ILE A 270 4.54 6.85 -6.95
C ILE A 270 3.49 7.75 -7.64
N ASP A 271 3.86 9.00 -7.98
CA ASP A 271 2.94 9.90 -8.68
C ASP A 271 2.64 9.38 -10.10
N LEU A 272 1.37 9.25 -10.48
CA LEU A 272 0.96 8.86 -11.84
C LEU A 272 1.45 9.83 -12.93
N GLU A 273 1.61 11.12 -12.64
CA GLU A 273 2.04 12.13 -13.62
C GLU A 273 3.56 12.27 -13.70
N ILE A 274 4.26 11.91 -12.63
CA ILE A 274 5.72 11.88 -12.59
C ILE A 274 6.11 10.45 -12.18
N PRO A 275 6.04 9.48 -13.12
CA PRO A 275 5.95 8.05 -12.82
C PRO A 275 7.23 7.42 -12.27
N TYR A 276 8.22 8.23 -11.90
CA TYR A 276 9.45 7.86 -11.19
C TYR A 276 9.59 8.52 -9.81
N LEU A 277 8.71 9.46 -9.45
CA LEU A 277 8.79 10.22 -8.21
C LEU A 277 7.94 9.57 -7.13
N GLN A 278 8.57 9.07 -6.07
CA GLN A 278 7.86 8.61 -4.88
C GLN A 278 7.31 9.82 -4.12
N TYR A 279 5.99 9.91 -4.05
CA TYR A 279 5.28 10.91 -3.26
C TYR A 279 5.34 10.57 -1.77
N GLU A 280 5.16 9.29 -1.44
CA GLU A 280 5.07 8.81 -0.06
C GLU A 280 5.54 7.36 0.03
N ARG A 281 6.44 7.03 0.96
CA ARG A 281 6.73 5.62 1.31
C ARG A 281 5.70 5.07 2.28
N ASN A 282 5.42 5.88 3.30
CA ASN A 282 4.47 5.70 4.38
C ASN A 282 4.31 7.07 5.07
N ALA A 283 3.49 7.14 6.13
CA ALA A 283 3.35 8.37 6.90
C ALA A 283 3.16 8.09 8.39
N SER A 284 3.27 9.15 9.18
CA SER A 284 3.13 9.10 10.63
C SER A 284 2.07 10.08 11.11
N TRP A 285 1.19 9.63 11.99
CA TRP A 285 0.16 10.45 12.62
C TRP A 285 0.53 10.72 14.09
N ASN A 286 0.55 11.99 14.49
CA ASN A 286 0.93 12.40 15.85
C ASN A 286 -0.27 12.84 16.73
N GLY A 287 -1.50 12.53 16.30
CA GLY A 287 -2.72 12.99 16.99
C GLY A 287 -3.27 14.34 16.48
N VAL A 288 -2.46 15.13 15.76
CA VAL A 288 -2.83 16.47 15.27
C VAL A 288 -2.70 16.60 13.76
N SER A 289 -1.59 16.10 13.22
CA SER A 289 -1.18 16.24 11.82
C SER A 289 -0.45 14.99 11.33
N THR A 290 -0.50 14.80 10.01
CA THR A 290 0.26 13.78 9.29
C THR A 290 1.64 14.31 8.90
N ARG A 291 2.68 13.49 9.11
CA ARG A 291 4.01 13.65 8.51
C ARG A 291 4.19 12.59 7.44
N ILE A 292 4.49 12.99 6.20
CA ILE A 292 4.80 12.07 5.11
C ILE A 292 6.28 11.69 5.20
N ASN A 293 6.59 10.40 5.02
CA ASN A 293 7.96 9.88 5.05
C ASN A 293 8.35 9.34 3.67
N GLY A 294 9.66 9.37 3.36
CA GLY A 294 10.18 8.91 2.07
C GLY A 294 9.64 9.67 0.85
N SER A 295 9.18 10.91 1.03
CA SER A 295 8.63 11.73 -0.05
C SER A 295 9.70 12.39 -0.92
N ASN A 296 9.33 12.75 -2.15
CA ASN A 296 10.18 13.47 -3.11
C ASN A 296 11.47 12.72 -3.47
N LEU A 297 11.39 11.38 -3.56
CA LEU A 297 12.50 10.55 -3.98
C LEU A 297 12.34 10.18 -5.45
N ASP A 298 13.31 10.56 -6.29
CA ASP A 298 13.42 10.04 -7.66
C ASP A 298 13.95 8.61 -7.59
N LEU A 299 13.08 7.63 -7.87
CA LEU A 299 13.35 6.20 -7.74
C LEU A 299 14.28 5.65 -8.84
N ARG A 300 14.70 6.48 -9.80
CA ARG A 300 15.72 6.13 -10.79
C ARG A 300 17.13 6.27 -10.20
N ILE A 301 17.27 6.99 -9.09
CA ILE A 301 18.58 7.27 -8.47
C ILE A 301 18.87 6.23 -7.37
N THR A 302 19.97 5.49 -7.52
CA THR A 302 20.37 4.44 -6.56
C THR A 302 20.53 4.96 -5.13
N GLU A 303 21.01 6.20 -4.95
CA GLU A 303 21.10 6.82 -3.62
C GLU A 303 19.73 6.89 -2.93
N ASN A 304 18.70 7.28 -3.68
CA ASN A 304 17.35 7.38 -3.15
C ASN A 304 16.82 5.99 -2.79
N LEU A 305 17.16 4.95 -3.55
CA LEU A 305 16.79 3.57 -3.22
C LEU A 305 17.42 3.12 -1.89
N ILE A 306 18.70 3.38 -1.69
CA ILE A 306 19.39 3.07 -0.43
C ILE A 306 18.83 3.90 0.73
N ARG A 307 18.53 5.19 0.53
CA ARG A 307 17.82 6.00 1.53
C ARG A 307 16.43 5.44 1.84
N ASN A 308 15.76 4.86 0.85
CA ASN A 308 14.45 4.23 1.01
C ASN A 308 14.51 2.91 1.82
N GLU A 309 15.69 2.29 1.96
CA GLU A 309 15.93 1.15 2.86
C GLU A 309 15.95 1.55 4.34
N ILE A 310 16.23 2.82 4.64
CA ILE A 310 16.33 3.33 6.01
C ILE A 310 14.94 3.38 6.66
N GLU A 311 14.81 2.82 7.84
CA GLU A 311 13.55 2.70 8.56
C GLU A 311 13.16 3.99 9.26
N ASP A 312 11.85 4.23 9.34
CA ASP A 312 11.30 5.34 10.11
C ASP A 312 11.21 4.93 11.58
N GLU A 313 11.89 5.66 12.46
CA GLU A 313 11.81 5.46 13.92
C GLU A 313 10.68 6.29 14.56
N THR A 314 9.79 6.85 13.74
CA THR A 314 8.74 7.76 14.21
C THR A 314 7.56 7.00 14.81
N GLN A 315 7.02 7.50 15.92
CA GLN A 315 5.75 7.03 16.46
C GLN A 315 4.59 7.30 15.50
N GLY A 316 3.60 6.41 15.55
CA GLY A 316 2.34 6.56 14.82
C GLY A 316 2.44 6.27 13.33
N LEU A 317 3.37 5.39 12.93
CA LEU A 317 3.58 4.97 11.54
C LEU A 317 2.34 4.24 11.00
N TYR A 318 1.95 4.54 9.77
CA TYR A 318 0.85 3.87 9.07
C TYR A 318 1.14 3.70 7.59
N ALA A 319 0.46 2.73 6.97
CA ALA A 319 0.46 2.50 5.54
C ALA A 319 -0.94 2.74 4.97
N GLY A 320 -1.02 3.45 3.85
CA GLY A 320 -2.29 3.65 3.16
C GLY A 320 -2.73 2.41 2.40
N TRP A 321 -4.04 2.25 2.26
CA TRP A 321 -4.64 1.07 1.63
C TRP A 321 -4.65 1.09 0.09
N TRP A 322 -3.98 2.07 -0.54
CA TRP A 322 -3.69 2.00 -1.97
C TRP A 322 -2.85 0.76 -2.31
N PHE A 323 -1.97 0.36 -1.40
CA PHE A 323 -1.20 -0.88 -1.48
C PHE A 323 -0.76 -1.29 -0.06
N CYS A 324 -1.53 -2.18 0.58
CA CYS A 324 -1.22 -2.63 1.94
C CYS A 324 -1.57 -4.11 2.14
N CYS A 325 -0.56 -4.92 2.45
CA CYS A 325 -0.72 -6.34 2.75
C CYS A 325 -0.89 -6.55 4.26
N LEU A 326 -1.98 -7.21 4.65
CA LEU A 326 -2.38 -7.50 6.02
C LEU A 326 -2.27 -9.01 6.28
N PRO A 327 -1.55 -9.47 7.30
CA PRO A 327 -1.62 -10.86 7.74
C PRO A 327 -3.03 -11.17 8.28
N VAL A 328 -3.61 -12.30 7.87
CA VAL A 328 -4.91 -12.75 8.38
C VAL A 328 -4.87 -12.95 9.90
N LYS A 329 -3.72 -13.37 10.44
CA LYS A 329 -3.46 -13.45 11.89
C LYS A 329 -3.71 -12.10 12.58
N SER A 330 -3.14 -11.01 12.06
CA SER A 330 -3.36 -9.66 12.57
C SER A 330 -4.81 -9.24 12.44
N VAL A 331 -5.46 -9.50 11.31
CA VAL A 331 -6.87 -9.16 11.12
C VAL A 331 -7.76 -9.85 12.15
N LYS A 332 -7.56 -11.14 12.41
CA LYS A 332 -8.32 -11.89 13.42
C LYS A 332 -8.11 -11.34 14.84
N LYS A 333 -6.90 -10.90 15.16
CA LYS A 333 -6.54 -10.31 16.46
C LYS A 333 -7.11 -8.90 16.64
N LEU A 334 -7.05 -8.08 15.59
CA LEU A 334 -7.47 -6.68 15.65
C LEU A 334 -8.99 -6.53 15.53
N GLY A 335 -9.66 -7.46 14.84
CA GLY A 335 -11.03 -7.29 14.36
C GLY A 335 -11.07 -6.38 13.13
N PHE A 336 -12.26 -5.91 12.77
CA PHE A 336 -12.47 -5.13 11.55
C PHE A 336 -12.10 -3.65 11.69
N PRO A 337 -11.92 -2.92 10.57
CA PRO A 337 -11.79 -1.47 10.53
C PRO A 337 -12.95 -0.72 11.20
N LEU A 338 -12.74 0.55 11.54
CA LEU A 338 -13.85 1.44 11.90
C LEU A 338 -14.71 1.75 10.67
N PRO A 339 -16.04 1.98 10.83
CA PRO A 339 -16.96 2.34 9.75
C PRO A 339 -16.80 3.80 9.29
N PHE A 340 -15.56 4.20 8.99
CA PHE A 340 -15.26 5.49 8.37
C PHE A 340 -15.58 5.43 6.88
N PHE A 341 -16.62 6.15 6.46
CA PHE A 341 -16.98 6.21 5.03
C PHE A 341 -15.79 6.57 4.12
N LEU A 342 -14.91 7.47 4.56
CA LEU A 342 -13.64 7.77 3.89
C LEU A 342 -12.65 8.33 4.90
N LYS A 343 -11.34 8.12 4.69
CA LYS A 343 -10.22 8.73 5.44
C LYS A 343 -10.10 8.27 6.89
N GLY A 344 -8.89 7.85 7.26
CA GLY A 344 -8.48 7.56 8.63
C GLY A 344 -8.72 6.11 9.06
N ASP A 345 -9.33 5.30 8.21
CA ASP A 345 -9.51 3.87 8.36
C ASP A 345 -8.16 3.13 8.27
N ASP A 346 -7.38 3.45 7.25
CA ASP A 346 -6.00 3.01 7.08
C ASP A 346 -5.08 3.43 8.24
N VAL A 347 -5.20 4.69 8.68
CA VAL A 347 -4.46 5.23 9.82
C VAL A 347 -4.86 4.51 11.10
N GLU A 348 -6.16 4.39 11.38
CA GLU A 348 -6.63 3.75 12.62
C GLU A 348 -6.20 2.30 12.71
N TYR A 349 -6.33 1.56 11.62
CA TYR A 349 -6.03 0.15 11.59
C TYR A 349 -4.53 -0.10 11.78
N SER A 350 -3.68 0.73 11.17
CA SER A 350 -2.23 0.68 11.37
C SER A 350 -1.82 1.03 12.80
N LEU A 351 -2.41 2.07 13.39
CA LEU A 351 -2.14 2.47 14.77
C LEU A 351 -2.65 1.42 15.77
N ARG A 352 -3.78 0.78 15.50
CA ARG A 352 -4.32 -0.32 16.31
C ARG A 352 -3.45 -1.58 16.18
N ASN A 353 -2.78 -1.79 15.06
CA ASN A 353 -1.70 -2.77 14.90
C ASN A 353 -0.34 -2.30 15.48
N GLU A 354 -0.36 -1.34 16.42
CA GLU A 354 0.84 -0.81 17.09
C GLU A 354 1.88 -0.25 16.09
N SER A 355 1.46 0.22 14.92
CA SER A 355 2.36 0.73 13.87
C SER A 355 3.39 -0.30 13.37
N LYS A 356 3.10 -1.61 13.49
CA LYS A 356 3.90 -2.71 12.93
C LYS A 356 3.80 -2.72 11.41
N ILE A 357 4.56 -1.84 10.75
CA ILE A 357 4.57 -1.63 9.30
C ILE A 357 5.97 -1.89 8.74
N LEU A 358 6.05 -2.68 7.68
CA LEU A 358 7.25 -2.91 6.88
C LEU A 358 7.09 -2.23 5.52
N THR A 359 8.21 -1.75 4.99
CA THR A 359 8.32 -1.22 3.63
C THR A 359 9.57 -1.83 2.97
N VAL A 360 9.45 -2.18 1.70
CA VAL A 360 10.50 -2.87 0.93
C VAL A 360 10.58 -2.22 -0.45
N ASN A 361 11.79 -1.94 -0.93
CA ASN A 361 11.98 -1.47 -2.31
C ASN A 361 11.39 -2.47 -3.31
N GLY A 362 10.83 -1.96 -4.40
CA GLY A 362 10.11 -2.74 -5.41
C GLY A 362 8.64 -3.01 -5.08
N ILE A 363 8.14 -2.62 -3.91
CA ILE A 363 6.71 -2.68 -3.56
C ILE A 363 6.10 -1.27 -3.64
N ALA A 364 5.33 -1.01 -4.70
CA ALA A 364 4.66 0.28 -4.87
C ALA A 364 3.41 0.20 -5.76
N ALA A 365 2.63 1.27 -5.73
CA ALA A 365 1.58 1.56 -6.69
C ALA A 365 1.76 2.99 -7.23
N TRP A 366 1.46 3.18 -8.51
CA TRP A 366 1.26 4.50 -9.07
C TRP A 366 -0.16 4.96 -8.80
N HIS A 367 -0.28 6.18 -8.31
CA HIS A 367 -1.57 6.77 -7.98
C HIS A 367 -1.51 8.30 -8.16
N GLU A 368 -2.67 8.94 -8.36
CA GLU A 368 -2.74 10.40 -8.43
C GLU A 368 -2.32 11.00 -7.08
N ALA A 369 -1.31 11.88 -7.07
CA ALA A 369 -0.81 12.47 -5.82
C ALA A 369 -1.92 13.24 -5.07
N PHE A 370 -1.97 13.06 -3.74
CA PHE A 370 -3.07 13.57 -2.90
C PHE A 370 -3.41 15.07 -3.02
N PRO A 371 -2.45 16.00 -3.20
CA PRO A 371 -2.77 17.42 -3.34
C PRO A 371 -3.63 17.74 -4.57
N LYS A 372 -3.55 16.92 -5.62
CA LYS A 372 -4.30 17.06 -6.88
C LYS A 372 -5.70 16.42 -6.78
N LYS A 373 -5.81 15.29 -6.06
CA LYS A 373 -7.04 14.49 -5.90
C LYS A 373 -8.02 14.99 -4.83
N THR A 374 -7.61 15.84 -3.88
CA THR A 374 -8.46 16.12 -2.69
C THR A 374 -9.75 16.88 -3.02
N ARG A 375 -10.83 16.13 -3.25
CA ARG A 375 -12.20 16.65 -3.27
C ARG A 375 -12.44 17.38 -1.94
N LYS A 376 -12.96 18.61 -2.02
CA LYS A 376 -13.08 19.50 -0.86
C LYS A 376 -13.85 18.87 0.31
N TRP A 377 -14.84 18.01 0.01
CA TRP A 377 -15.63 17.30 1.02
C TRP A 377 -14.87 16.24 1.83
N ASN A 378 -13.70 15.78 1.37
CA ASN A 378 -12.81 14.93 2.18
C ASN A 378 -12.43 15.62 3.50
N TYR A 379 -12.42 16.96 3.51
CA TYR A 379 -12.05 17.74 4.67
C TYR A 379 -12.97 17.51 5.87
N TYR A 380 -14.27 17.26 5.65
CA TYR A 380 -15.20 16.86 6.71
C TYR A 380 -14.71 15.59 7.43
N TYR A 381 -14.39 14.55 6.65
CA TYR A 381 -13.93 13.27 7.20
C TYR A 381 -12.55 13.38 7.85
N GLN A 382 -11.63 14.16 7.27
CA GLN A 382 -10.33 14.45 7.88
C GLN A 382 -10.44 15.15 9.24
N ILE A 383 -11.54 15.85 9.52
CA ILE A 383 -11.77 16.46 10.84
C ILE A 383 -12.42 15.44 11.76
N ARG A 384 -13.62 14.98 11.40
CA ARG A 384 -14.41 14.10 12.26
C ARG A 384 -13.66 12.82 12.59
N ASN A 385 -13.20 12.10 11.57
CA ASN A 385 -12.59 10.80 11.76
C ASN A 385 -11.24 10.91 12.47
N TYR A 386 -10.46 11.97 12.21
CA TYR A 386 -9.18 12.13 12.89
C TYR A 386 -9.34 12.51 14.36
N LEU A 387 -10.44 13.17 14.75
CA LEU A 387 -10.77 13.35 16.17
C LEU A 387 -11.10 12.00 16.84
N PHE A 388 -11.93 11.17 16.22
CA PHE A 388 -12.19 9.80 16.72
C PHE A 388 -10.89 8.98 16.81
N LEU A 389 -10.11 8.97 15.73
CA LEU A 389 -8.80 8.32 15.65
C LEU A 389 -7.90 8.74 16.81
N SER A 390 -7.74 10.05 17.04
CA SER A 390 -6.85 10.54 18.07
C SER A 390 -7.32 10.16 19.48
N VAL A 391 -8.63 10.24 19.75
CA VAL A 391 -9.21 9.80 21.02
C VAL A 391 -8.98 8.31 21.27
N LEU A 392 -9.07 7.48 20.22
CA LEU A 392 -8.97 6.02 20.30
C LEU A 392 -7.53 5.51 20.36
N ARG A 393 -6.59 6.20 19.72
CA ARG A 393 -5.23 5.69 19.51
C ARG A 393 -4.18 6.35 20.42
N PHE A 394 -4.49 7.48 21.05
CA PHE A 394 -3.60 8.13 22.00
C PHE A 394 -4.24 8.17 23.39
N GLU A 395 -3.72 7.38 24.32
CA GLU A 395 -4.28 7.24 25.67
C GLU A 395 -4.42 8.58 26.40
N ASN A 396 -3.43 9.46 26.22
CA ASN A 396 -3.34 10.76 26.87
C ASN A 396 -3.91 11.91 26.02
N TYR A 397 -4.70 11.62 24.97
CA TYR A 397 -5.31 12.67 24.15
C TYR A 397 -6.35 13.44 24.95
N ASP A 398 -6.03 14.68 25.30
CA ASP A 398 -6.78 15.46 26.27
C ASP A 398 -7.46 16.70 25.66
N ARG A 399 -8.03 17.50 26.56
CA ARG A 399 -8.64 18.80 26.25
C ARG A 399 -7.69 19.75 25.51
N THR A 400 -6.40 19.72 25.85
CA THR A 400 -5.38 20.57 25.23
C THR A 400 -5.13 20.14 23.79
N ASP A 401 -5.06 18.83 23.53
CA ASP A 401 -4.81 18.32 22.19
C ASP A 401 -6.00 18.52 21.25
N LEU A 402 -7.24 18.36 21.75
CA LEU A 402 -8.46 18.75 21.04
C LEU A 402 -8.39 20.23 20.61
N LEU A 403 -7.99 21.13 21.53
CA LEU A 403 -7.87 22.56 21.23
C LEU A 403 -6.79 22.81 20.18
N LYS A 404 -5.60 22.21 20.31
CA LYS A 404 -4.53 22.33 19.31
C LYS A 404 -5.01 21.87 17.93
N PHE A 405 -5.65 20.69 17.86
CA PHE A 405 -6.19 20.11 16.64
C PHE A 405 -7.21 21.05 15.96
N SER A 406 -8.14 21.58 16.76
CA SER A 406 -9.27 22.37 16.26
C SER A 406 -8.84 23.79 15.90
N LEU A 407 -8.04 24.45 16.75
CA LEU A 407 -7.55 25.81 16.52
C LEU A 407 -6.58 25.88 15.35
N TYR A 408 -5.68 24.91 15.19
CA TYR A 408 -4.79 24.85 14.03
C TYR A 408 -5.58 24.89 12.71
N ARG A 409 -6.65 24.07 12.60
CA ARG A 409 -7.51 24.01 11.41
C ARG A 409 -8.36 25.26 11.25
N LEU A 410 -8.94 25.76 12.34
CA LEU A 410 -9.74 27.00 12.34
C LEU A 410 -8.91 28.19 11.86
N ILE A 411 -7.73 28.42 12.44
CA ILE A 411 -6.84 29.53 12.08
C ILE A 411 -6.40 29.40 10.62
N LYS A 412 -5.95 28.21 10.20
CA LYS A 412 -5.53 27.95 8.82
C LYS A 412 -6.65 28.28 7.81
N ASN A 413 -7.87 27.80 8.05
CA ASN A 413 -8.98 28.01 7.13
C ASN A 413 -9.54 29.43 7.15
N THR A 414 -9.47 30.11 8.31
CA THR A 414 -9.87 31.51 8.42
C THR A 414 -8.88 32.42 7.69
N PHE A 415 -7.57 32.21 7.89
CA PHE A 415 -6.52 32.96 7.21
C PHE A 415 -6.56 32.78 5.69
N THR A 416 -6.82 31.55 5.23
CA THR A 416 -6.99 31.24 3.79
C THR A 416 -8.38 31.57 3.24
N ARG A 417 -9.25 32.18 4.05
CA ARG A 417 -10.64 32.56 3.70
C ARG A 417 -11.47 31.43 3.09
N ASN A 418 -11.22 30.20 3.54
CA ASN A 418 -11.85 28.99 3.00
C ASN A 418 -13.21 28.72 3.67
N HIS A 419 -14.25 29.44 3.25
CA HIS A 419 -15.63 29.30 3.76
C HIS A 419 -16.11 27.85 3.78
N LEU A 420 -15.89 27.12 2.69
CA LEU A 420 -16.38 25.75 2.57
C LEU A 420 -15.67 24.79 3.54
N ALA A 421 -14.36 24.98 3.79
CA ALA A 421 -13.64 24.19 4.80
C ALA A 421 -14.15 24.47 6.22
N LEU A 422 -14.56 25.70 6.52
CA LEU A 422 -15.19 26.02 7.80
C LEU A 422 -16.59 25.41 7.94
N GLU A 423 -17.39 25.34 6.87
CA GLU A 423 -18.67 24.61 6.89
C GLU A 423 -18.48 23.12 7.17
N TYR A 424 -17.49 22.50 6.52
CA TYR A 424 -17.09 21.12 6.83
C TYR A 424 -16.61 20.96 8.26
N THR A 425 -15.84 21.93 8.78
CA THR A 425 -15.37 21.93 10.18
C THR A 425 -16.55 21.98 11.15
N ARG A 426 -17.49 22.90 10.92
CA ARG A 426 -18.70 23.06 11.74
C ARG A 426 -19.51 21.78 11.80
N LYS A 427 -19.81 21.19 10.63
CA LYS A 427 -20.55 19.92 10.56
C LYS A 427 -19.78 18.78 11.23
N ALA A 428 -18.48 18.67 10.98
CA ALA A 428 -17.64 17.61 11.57
C ALA A 428 -17.59 17.70 13.10
N LEU A 429 -17.48 18.90 13.67
CA LEU A 429 -17.52 19.10 15.12
C LEU A 429 -18.90 18.78 15.70
N TYR A 430 -19.97 19.19 15.03
CA TYR A 430 -21.34 18.86 15.44
C TYR A 430 -21.57 17.36 15.49
N ASP A 431 -21.19 16.64 14.42
CA ASP A 431 -21.35 15.19 14.34
C ASP A 431 -20.41 14.47 15.33
N PHE A 432 -19.18 14.95 15.52
CA PHE A 432 -18.23 14.40 16.51
C PHE A 432 -18.74 14.50 17.95
N GLN A 433 -19.46 15.59 18.29
CA GLN A 433 -19.99 15.81 19.64
C GLN A 433 -20.95 14.70 20.11
N THR A 434 -21.56 13.95 19.18
CA THR A 434 -22.42 12.79 19.50
C THR A 434 -21.65 11.62 20.15
N GLY A 435 -20.36 11.50 19.81
CA GLY A 435 -19.50 10.39 20.21
C GLY A 435 -19.80 9.06 19.52
N GLU A 436 -20.58 9.07 18.43
CA GLU A 436 -21.02 7.88 17.72
C GLU A 436 -20.64 7.93 16.24
N LEU A 437 -20.40 6.75 15.67
CA LEU A 437 -20.19 6.55 14.23
C LEU A 437 -21.51 6.09 13.60
N PRO A 438 -21.77 6.46 12.33
CA PRO A 438 -23.05 6.18 11.70
C PRO A 438 -23.28 4.69 11.52
N GLU A 439 -24.54 4.27 11.67
CA GLU A 439 -25.03 2.96 11.20
C GLU A 439 -25.18 2.97 9.66
N SER A 440 -25.47 1.81 9.04
CA SER A 440 -25.44 1.66 7.57
C SER A 440 -26.37 2.62 6.82
N SER A 441 -27.63 2.71 7.27
CA SER A 441 -28.63 3.61 6.68
C SER A 441 -28.26 5.09 6.85
N GLU A 442 -27.56 5.42 7.93
CA GLU A 442 -27.11 6.77 8.25
C GLU A 442 -25.87 7.16 7.44
N ALA A 443 -24.98 6.21 7.13
CA ALA A 443 -23.72 6.49 6.43
C ALA A 443 -23.96 7.11 5.03
N GLN A 444 -24.94 6.59 4.28
CA GLN A 444 -25.30 7.13 2.97
C GLN A 444 -25.98 8.50 3.06
N LEU A 445 -26.87 8.68 4.04
CA LEU A 445 -27.53 9.95 4.29
C LEU A 445 -26.52 11.02 4.72
N LEU A 446 -25.58 10.63 5.57
CA LEU A 446 -24.49 11.48 5.99
C LEU A 446 -23.66 11.91 4.78
N GLN A 447 -23.23 10.98 3.93
CA GLN A 447 -22.46 11.33 2.74
C GLN A 447 -23.22 12.30 1.83
N LYS A 448 -24.53 12.08 1.62
CA LYS A 448 -25.38 13.02 0.86
C LYS A 448 -25.40 14.41 1.51
N SER A 449 -25.54 14.48 2.83
CA SER A 449 -25.54 15.75 3.57
C SER A 449 -24.20 16.49 3.48
N VAL A 450 -23.07 15.76 3.50
CA VAL A 450 -21.73 16.34 3.35
C VAL A 450 -21.54 16.87 1.93
N LEU A 451 -21.96 16.12 0.90
CA LEU A 451 -21.89 16.55 -0.50
C LEU A 451 -22.78 17.76 -0.81
N ALA A 452 -23.86 17.94 -0.05
CA ALA A 452 -24.78 19.07 -0.20
C ALA A 452 -24.24 20.38 0.40
N LEU A 453 -23.16 20.34 1.20
CA LEU A 453 -22.56 21.54 1.77
C LEU A 453 -21.98 22.45 0.68
N LYS A 454 -22.31 23.73 0.79
CA LYS A 454 -21.85 24.80 -0.10
C LYS A 454 -21.19 25.89 0.74
N PRO A 455 -20.32 26.74 0.15
CA PRO A 455 -19.83 27.91 0.85
C PRO A 455 -21.02 28.74 1.35
N GLY A 456 -21.13 28.95 2.67
CA GLY A 456 -22.21 29.73 3.26
C GLY A 456 -22.17 31.19 2.82
N THR A 457 -23.34 31.86 2.85
CA THR A 457 -23.47 33.31 2.65
C THR A 457 -23.15 34.12 3.91
N ASP A 458 -23.02 33.45 5.05
CA ASP A 458 -22.63 34.05 6.33
C ASP A 458 -21.22 34.63 6.27
N SER A 459 -20.98 35.68 7.06
CA SER A 459 -19.64 36.25 7.16
C SER A 459 -18.65 35.20 7.70
N LEU A 460 -17.43 35.18 7.14
CA LEU A 460 -16.38 34.25 7.55
C LEU A 460 -16.12 34.29 9.06
N ILE A 461 -16.22 35.49 9.64
CA ILE A 461 -16.05 35.74 11.08
C ILE A 461 -17.14 35.01 11.87
N LYS A 462 -18.41 35.13 11.49
CA LYS A 462 -19.52 34.45 12.15
C LYS A 462 -19.32 32.94 12.13
N LEU A 463 -18.99 32.37 10.96
CA LEU A 463 -18.77 30.93 10.82
C LEU A 463 -17.55 30.44 11.63
N GLY A 464 -16.48 31.24 11.68
CA GLY A 464 -15.33 30.97 12.53
C GLY A 464 -15.68 30.98 14.02
N LEU A 465 -16.49 31.94 14.47
CA LEU A 465 -17.00 32.01 15.85
C LEU A 465 -17.91 30.83 16.19
N GLU A 466 -18.74 30.36 15.25
CA GLU A 466 -19.54 29.15 15.43
C GLU A 466 -18.66 27.90 15.62
N CYS A 467 -17.63 27.71 14.79
CA CYS A 467 -16.68 26.62 14.92
C CYS A 467 -15.94 26.68 16.26
N LEU A 468 -15.54 27.88 16.69
CA LEU A 468 -14.88 28.09 17.97
C LEU A 468 -15.82 27.76 19.14
N SER A 469 -17.07 28.20 19.08
CA SER A 469 -18.11 27.92 20.07
C SER A 469 -18.37 26.41 20.20
N LEU A 470 -18.51 25.69 19.08
CA LEU A 470 -18.63 24.23 19.07
C LEU A 470 -17.39 23.55 19.67
N THR A 471 -16.18 24.02 19.31
CA THR A 471 -14.92 23.51 19.88
C THR A 471 -14.92 23.64 21.41
N PHE A 472 -15.31 24.80 21.95
CA PHE A 472 -15.39 25.00 23.39
C PHE A 472 -16.49 24.17 24.06
N ARG A 473 -17.63 23.96 23.38
CA ARG A 473 -18.68 23.07 23.87
C ARG A 473 -18.17 21.63 24.00
N ILE A 474 -17.51 21.12 22.97
CA ILE A 474 -16.89 19.77 22.99
C ILE A 474 -15.81 19.70 24.06
N TRP A 475 -14.95 20.72 24.15
CA TRP A 475 -13.88 20.81 25.15
C TRP A 475 -14.40 20.67 26.59
N LYS A 476 -15.53 21.30 26.92
CA LYS A 476 -16.14 21.20 28.26
C LYS A 476 -16.51 19.76 28.60
N ILE A 477 -17.11 19.02 27.67
CA ILE A 477 -17.57 17.63 27.88
C ILE A 477 -16.55 16.57 27.42
N PHE A 478 -15.32 17.00 27.09
CA PHE A 478 -14.38 16.12 26.39
C PHE A 478 -13.99 14.87 27.18
N PRO A 479 -13.74 14.91 28.51
CA PRO A 479 -13.41 13.70 29.27
C PRO A 479 -14.53 12.65 29.26
N GLU A 480 -15.79 13.08 29.37
CA GLU A 480 -16.94 12.17 29.30
C GLU A 480 -17.13 11.63 27.87
N LEU A 481 -16.98 12.50 26.87
CA LEU A 481 -17.09 12.15 25.46
C LEU A 481 -16.00 11.15 25.04
N SER A 482 -14.74 11.36 25.43
CA SER A 482 -13.63 10.46 25.11
C SER A 482 -13.82 9.09 25.76
N THR A 483 -14.29 9.06 27.02
CA THR A 483 -14.64 7.82 27.72
C THR A 483 -15.75 7.07 26.99
N LYS A 484 -16.82 7.77 26.57
CA LYS A 484 -17.91 7.18 25.77
C LYS A 484 -17.39 6.58 24.45
N ILE A 485 -16.58 7.33 23.71
CA ILE A 485 -15.99 6.89 22.43
C ILE A 485 -15.17 5.62 22.62
N ARG A 486 -14.26 5.60 23.63
CA ARG A 486 -13.42 4.42 23.91
C ARG A 486 -14.24 3.20 24.31
N LYS A 487 -15.23 3.39 25.19
CA LYS A 487 -16.11 2.30 25.65
C LYS A 487 -16.90 1.67 24.50
N ASN A 488 -17.34 2.48 23.54
CA ASN A 488 -18.18 2.01 22.44
C ASN A 488 -17.38 1.50 21.24
N ALA A 489 -16.05 1.72 21.19
CA ALA A 489 -15.23 1.42 20.02
C ALA A 489 -15.24 -0.07 19.65
N ASP A 490 -15.20 -0.94 20.67
CA ASP A 490 -15.06 -2.38 20.50
C ASP A 490 -16.17 -3.01 19.64
N ARG A 491 -17.39 -2.47 19.72
CA ARG A 491 -18.53 -2.95 18.93
C ARG A 491 -18.27 -2.89 17.43
N TYR A 492 -17.54 -1.86 16.97
CA TYR A 492 -17.28 -1.63 15.55
C TYR A 492 -16.24 -2.59 14.97
N TYR A 493 -15.47 -3.26 15.81
CA TYR A 493 -14.44 -4.20 15.39
C TYR A 493 -14.98 -5.62 15.20
N ARG A 494 -16.22 -5.88 15.62
CA ARG A 494 -16.79 -7.22 15.65
C ARG A 494 -17.64 -7.52 14.42
N PHE A 495 -17.73 -8.80 14.09
CA PHE A 495 -18.53 -9.29 12.96
C PHE A 495 -20.02 -8.95 13.06
N PRO A 496 -20.71 -9.02 14.22
CA PRO A 496 -22.14 -8.71 14.28
C PRO A 496 -22.47 -7.30 13.78
N PHE A 497 -21.70 -6.29 14.19
CA PHE A 497 -21.86 -4.92 13.68
C PHE A 497 -21.70 -4.87 12.16
N TRP A 498 -20.63 -5.46 11.62
CA TRP A 498 -20.37 -5.42 10.18
C TRP A 498 -21.33 -6.27 9.35
N SER A 499 -21.87 -7.36 9.91
CA SER A 499 -22.90 -8.18 9.28
C SER A 499 -24.18 -7.37 9.06
N GLU A 500 -24.63 -6.67 10.10
CA GLU A 500 -25.76 -5.74 10.00
C GLU A 500 -25.43 -4.56 9.09
N TYR A 501 -24.26 -3.95 9.27
CA TYR A 501 -23.85 -2.76 8.52
C TYR A 501 -23.75 -3.01 7.01
N LEU A 502 -23.31 -4.20 6.59
CA LEU A 502 -23.18 -4.62 5.19
C LEU A 502 -24.43 -5.35 4.65
N ASN A 503 -25.44 -5.57 5.50
CA ASN A 503 -26.63 -6.36 5.20
C ASN A 503 -26.28 -7.75 4.65
N LEU A 504 -25.44 -8.50 5.39
CA LEU A 504 -25.08 -9.87 5.07
C LEU A 504 -26.15 -10.84 5.58
N ASP A 505 -26.52 -11.84 4.78
CA ASP A 505 -27.40 -12.91 5.25
C ASP A 505 -26.67 -13.71 6.34
N ASN A 506 -27.27 -13.81 7.54
CA ASN A 506 -26.76 -14.54 8.71
C ASN A 506 -26.53 -16.06 8.48
N LYS A 507 -26.68 -16.57 7.25
CA LYS A 507 -26.56 -17.99 6.87
C LYS A 507 -25.16 -18.44 6.45
N LYS A 508 -24.13 -17.60 6.56
CA LYS A 508 -22.73 -18.10 6.55
C LYS A 508 -22.34 -18.55 7.95
N ASP A 509 -23.00 -19.61 8.40
CA ASP A 509 -22.66 -20.34 9.62
C ASP A 509 -21.22 -20.86 9.55
N SER A 510 -20.48 -20.73 10.66
CA SER A 510 -19.23 -21.42 11.06
C SER A 510 -17.83 -20.88 10.68
N ALA A 511 -17.66 -19.84 9.86
CA ALA A 511 -16.30 -19.39 9.47
C ALA A 511 -15.72 -18.22 10.28
N THR A 512 -16.54 -17.50 11.06
CA THR A 512 -16.14 -16.32 11.84
C THR A 512 -16.17 -16.60 13.34
N ASP A 513 -15.58 -17.72 13.77
CA ASP A 513 -15.17 -17.90 15.17
C ASP A 513 -13.95 -16.99 15.44
N MET A 514 -14.17 -15.68 15.32
CA MET A 514 -13.27 -14.66 15.82
C MET A 514 -13.57 -14.57 17.32
N GLY A 515 -12.93 -15.44 18.10
CA GLY A 515 -13.13 -15.51 19.54
C GLY A 515 -12.62 -14.24 20.22
N HIS A 516 -13.46 -13.19 20.29
CA HIS A 516 -13.36 -12.02 21.17
C HIS A 516 -14.75 -11.39 21.40
#